data_AF-A0A0F9W5T0-F1
#
_entry.id   AF-A0A0F9W5T0-F1
#
_cell.length_a   1.000
_cell.length_b   1.000
_cell.length_c   1.000
_cell.angle_alpha   90.00
_cell.angle_beta   90.00
_cell.angle_gamma   90.00
#
_symmetry.space_group_name_H-M   'P 1'
#
loop_
_entity.id
_entity.type
_entity.pdbx_description
1 polymer ?
#
loop_
_entity_poly.entity_id
_entity_poly.type
_entity_poly.pdbx_seq_one_letter_code
_entity_poly.pdbx_strand_id
1 'polypeptide(L)'
;MMVVPTDVYLEQVKIQVRTKGRYPTDKHEDHKDRCLQLAAEVFEVLELAEWKPHRHDRTKPIDREKLKDELVDVYKFWLNLLIIHGIGPQEFEDAYNKKHGIVLDRLRQEGL
;
A
#
# COMPACT_ATOMS: atom_id res chain seq x y z
N MET A 1 17.38 -23.34 0.04
CA MET A 1 16.02 -23.32 0.62
C MET A 1 15.14 -22.55 -0.35
N MET A 2 14.20 -23.19 -1.06
CA MET A 2 13.22 -22.44 -1.85
C MET A 2 12.30 -21.74 -0.86
N VAL A 3 12.33 -20.42 -0.85
CA VAL A 3 11.30 -19.62 -0.19
C VAL A 3 10.05 -19.78 -1.04
N VAL A 4 9.07 -20.56 -0.57
CA VAL A 4 7.74 -20.56 -1.18
C VAL A 4 7.18 -19.15 -0.94
N PRO A 5 6.84 -18.37 -1.99
CA PRO A 5 6.27 -17.06 -1.78
C PRO A 5 4.99 -17.22 -0.96
N THR A 6 4.96 -16.60 0.21
CA THR A 6 3.74 -16.55 1.01
C THR A 6 2.79 -15.58 0.30
N ASP A 7 1.54 -16.00 0.11
CA ASP A 7 0.51 -15.11 -0.43
C ASP A 7 0.18 -14.05 0.62
N VAL A 8 0.85 -12.90 0.49
CA VAL A 8 0.75 -11.75 1.40
C VAL A 8 -0.67 -11.20 1.49
N TYR A 9 -1.47 -11.33 0.42
CA TYR A 9 -2.87 -10.94 0.44
C TYR A 9 -3.66 -11.88 1.36
N LEU A 10 -3.50 -13.20 1.20
CA LEU A 10 -4.19 -14.18 2.05
C LEU A 10 -3.79 -14.07 3.51
N GLU A 11 -2.50 -13.84 3.81
CA GLU A 11 -2.07 -13.59 5.19
C GLU A 11 -2.69 -12.32 5.77
N GLN A 12 -2.80 -11.26 4.97
CA GLN A 12 -3.43 -10.03 5.41
C GLN A 12 -4.94 -10.22 5.65
N VAL A 13 -5.63 -10.99 4.80
CA VAL A 13 -7.04 -11.38 5.03
C VAL A 13 -7.19 -12.10 6.36
N LYS A 14 -6.31 -13.06 6.69
CA LYS A 14 -6.35 -13.77 7.98
C LYS A 14 -6.21 -12.82 9.17
N ILE A 15 -5.30 -11.86 9.09
CA ILE A 15 -5.09 -10.85 10.14
C ILE A 15 -6.32 -9.95 10.28
N GLN A 16 -6.85 -9.44 9.17
CA GLN A 16 -8.05 -8.60 9.18
C GLN A 16 -9.25 -9.37 9.76
N VAL A 17 -9.46 -10.62 9.34
CA VAL A 17 -10.57 -11.44 9.85
C VAL A 17 -10.46 -11.67 11.37
N ARG A 18 -9.25 -11.94 11.86
CA ARG A 18 -8.99 -12.11 13.30
C ARG A 18 -9.22 -10.85 14.13
N THR A 19 -8.95 -9.67 13.57
CA THR A 19 -8.97 -8.40 14.30
C THR A 19 -10.30 -7.65 14.21
N LYS A 20 -11.02 -7.79 13.09
CA LYS A 20 -12.20 -6.95 12.77
C LYS A 20 -13.45 -7.76 12.42
N GLY A 21 -13.34 -9.08 12.22
CA GLY A 21 -14.47 -9.96 11.90
C GLY A 21 -14.60 -10.30 10.42
N ARG A 22 -15.77 -10.10 9.81
CA ARG A 22 -16.07 -10.56 8.43
C ARG A 22 -15.77 -9.46 7.41
N TYR A 23 -15.23 -9.84 6.25
CA TYR A 23 -15.03 -9.00 5.07
C TYR A 23 -15.71 -9.64 3.84
N PRO A 24 -16.06 -8.87 2.79
CA PRO A 24 -15.94 -7.41 2.68
C PRO A 24 -16.94 -6.67 3.57
N THR A 25 -16.68 -5.39 3.86
CA THR A 25 -17.60 -4.54 4.64
C THR A 25 -18.26 -3.45 3.82
N ASP A 26 -17.58 -2.91 2.80
CA ASP A 26 -18.04 -1.79 1.94
C ASP A 26 -18.61 -0.58 2.71
N LYS A 27 -18.23 -0.42 3.98
CA LYS A 27 -18.69 0.70 4.80
C LYS A 27 -17.84 1.93 4.53
N HIS A 28 -18.51 3.07 4.41
CA HIS A 28 -17.86 4.37 4.27
C HIS A 28 -16.84 4.65 5.40
N GLU A 29 -17.15 4.25 6.63
CA GLU A 29 -16.25 4.43 7.78
C GLU A 29 -14.97 3.60 7.65
N ASP A 30 -15.08 2.33 7.25
CA ASP A 30 -13.92 1.47 7.04
C ASP A 30 -13.03 2.00 5.90
N HIS A 31 -13.63 2.49 4.82
CA HIS A 31 -12.90 3.12 3.72
C HIS A 31 -12.11 4.34 4.21
N LYS A 32 -12.79 5.28 4.88
CA LYS A 32 -12.18 6.49 5.43
C LYS A 32 -11.04 6.15 6.39
N ASP A 33 -11.26 5.21 7.31
CA ASP A 33 -10.26 4.84 8.31
C ASP A 33 -9.03 4.18 7.68
N ARG A 34 -9.19 3.32 6.66
CA ARG A 34 -8.07 2.71 5.95
C ARG A 34 -7.29 3.71 5.09
N CYS A 35 -7.96 4.68 4.47
CA CYS A 35 -7.31 5.78 3.78
C CYS A 35 -6.47 6.64 4.74
N LEU A 36 -7.00 6.95 5.92
CA LEU A 36 -6.28 7.74 6.93
C LEU A 36 -5.09 6.99 7.52
N GLN A 37 -5.23 5.69 7.77
CA GLN A 37 -4.12 4.84 8.24
C GLN A 37 -3.02 4.72 7.18
N LEU A 38 -3.38 4.48 5.93
CA LEU A 38 -2.42 4.47 4.82
C LEU A 38 -1.67 5.80 4.71
N ALA A 39 -2.38 6.93 4.84
CA ALA A 39 -1.75 8.24 4.81
C ALA A 39 -0.76 8.41 5.98
N ALA A 40 -1.11 7.95 7.19
CA ALA A 40 -0.24 8.01 8.36
C ALA A 40 1.06 7.21 8.13
N GLU A 41 0.99 5.97 7.63
CA GLU A 41 2.20 5.16 7.38
C GLU A 41 3.10 5.77 6.29
N VAL A 42 2.51 6.43 5.28
CA VAL A 42 3.29 7.18 4.29
C VAL A 42 4.02 8.37 4.93
N PHE A 43 3.45 9.00 5.96
CA PHE A 43 4.15 10.02 6.73
C PHE A 43 5.28 9.42 7.58
N GLU A 44 5.16 8.19 8.09
CA GLU A 44 6.26 7.52 8.80
C GLU A 44 7.44 7.25 7.86
N VAL A 45 7.17 6.80 6.63
CA VAL A 45 8.18 6.68 5.56
C VAL A 45 8.86 8.04 5.29
N LEU A 46 8.10 9.14 5.26
CA LEU A 46 8.64 10.48 5.04
C LEU A 46 9.54 10.92 6.20
N GLU A 47 9.17 10.66 7.45
CA GLU A 47 9.94 11.05 8.64
C GLU A 47 11.29 10.32 8.78
N LEU A 48 11.49 9.20 8.05
CA LEU A 48 12.82 8.57 7.94
C LEU A 48 13.82 9.43 7.16
N ALA A 49 13.33 10.36 6.33
CA ALA A 49 14.13 11.41 5.73
C ALA A 49 13.97 12.72 6.51
N GLU A 50 15.08 13.44 6.72
CA GLU A 50 15.01 14.77 7.32
C GLU A 50 14.42 15.78 6.32
N TRP A 51 13.09 15.88 6.29
CA TRP A 51 12.34 16.71 5.36
C TRP A 51 12.04 18.11 5.92
N LYS A 52 12.17 18.31 7.24
CA LYS A 52 11.79 19.59 7.88
C LYS A 52 12.82 20.67 7.54
N PRO A 53 12.40 21.81 6.96
CA PRO A 53 13.33 22.82 6.44
C PRO A 53 14.19 23.49 7.51
N HIS A 54 13.70 23.53 8.76
CA HIS A 54 14.40 24.13 9.91
C HIS A 54 15.36 23.15 10.61
N ARG A 55 15.48 21.91 10.14
CA ARG A 55 16.44 20.94 10.65
C ARG A 55 17.63 20.86 9.69
N HIS A 56 18.83 21.00 10.25
CA HIS A 56 20.06 21.18 9.48
C HIS A 56 20.81 19.88 9.18
N ASP A 57 20.39 18.75 9.77
CA ASP A 57 21.07 17.46 9.68
C ASP A 57 20.51 16.60 8.53
N ARG A 58 20.74 17.05 7.28
CA ARG A 58 20.36 16.32 6.06
C ARG A 58 21.35 15.23 5.66
N THR A 59 22.39 15.00 6.46
CA THR A 59 23.47 14.06 6.14
C THR A 59 23.21 12.67 6.74
N LYS A 60 22.20 12.52 7.59
CA LYS A 60 21.80 11.23 8.13
C LYS A 60 21.33 10.28 7.04
N PRO A 61 21.93 9.09 6.92
CA PRO A 61 21.45 8.07 6.01
C PRO A 61 20.10 7.52 6.50
N ILE A 62 19.23 7.14 5.56
CA ILE A 62 17.99 6.45 5.86
C ILE A 62 18.31 5.06 6.41
N ASP A 63 17.73 4.73 7.57
CA ASP A 63 17.78 3.39 8.14
C ASP A 63 16.99 2.42 7.25
N ARG A 64 17.72 1.49 6.61
CA ARG A 64 17.17 0.55 5.63
C ARG A 64 16.20 -0.45 6.24
N GLU A 65 16.44 -0.87 7.48
CA GLU A 65 15.57 -1.84 8.14
C GLU A 65 14.26 -1.17 8.55
N LYS A 66 14.32 0.03 9.13
CA LYS A 66 13.11 0.82 9.42
C LYS A 66 12.33 1.14 8.16
N LEU A 67 13.00 1.59 7.09
CA LEU A 67 12.33 1.89 5.82
C LEU A 67 11.54 0.69 5.30
N LYS A 68 12.11 -0.51 5.42
CA LYS A 68 11.45 -1.74 4.99
C LYS A 68 10.20 -2.01 5.83
N ASP A 69 10.29 -1.84 7.14
CA ASP A 69 9.15 -2.03 8.05
C ASP A 69 8.01 -1.03 7.75
N GLU A 70 8.32 0.26 7.60
CA GLU A 70 7.31 1.28 7.27
C GLU A 70 6.66 1.03 5.88
N LEU A 71 7.45 0.61 4.89
CA LEU A 71 6.91 0.24 3.57
C LEU A 71 6.01 -1.00 3.64
N VAL A 72 6.30 -1.96 4.53
CA VAL A 72 5.44 -3.11 4.77
C VAL A 72 4.11 -2.65 5.38
N ASP A 73 4.13 -1.69 6.31
CA ASP A 73 2.92 -1.18 6.93
C ASP A 73 2.06 -0.35 5.94
N VAL A 74 2.68 0.49 5.10
CA VAL A 74 2.02 1.10 3.93
C VAL A 74 1.34 0.04 3.07
N TYR A 75 2.07 -1.03 2.73
CA TYR A 75 1.53 -2.09 1.87
C TYR A 75 0.37 -2.85 2.53
N LYS A 76 0.41 -3.09 3.85
CA LYS A 76 -0.71 -3.71 4.58
C LYS A 76 -1.98 -2.86 4.53
N PHE A 77 -1.89 -1.54 4.73
CA PHE A 77 -3.09 -0.69 4.66
C PHE A 77 -3.61 -0.51 3.23
N TRP A 78 -2.72 -0.54 2.24
CA TRP A 78 -3.13 -0.62 0.85
C TRP A 78 -3.89 -1.92 0.54
N LEU A 79 -3.38 -3.08 0.99
CA LEU A 79 -4.10 -4.36 0.87
C LEU A 79 -5.45 -4.32 1.61
N ASN A 80 -5.51 -3.70 2.78
CA ASN A 80 -6.76 -3.57 3.53
C ASN A 80 -7.84 -2.83 2.73
N LEU A 81 -7.48 -1.81 1.92
CA LEU A 81 -8.43 -1.12 1.05
C LEU A 81 -9.02 -2.07 0.00
N LEU A 82 -8.21 -2.97 -0.57
CA LEU A 82 -8.73 -3.99 -1.49
C LEU A 82 -9.66 -4.96 -0.75
N ILE A 83 -9.23 -5.44 0.41
CA ILE A 83 -9.95 -6.44 1.22
C ILE A 83 -11.31 -5.92 1.70
N ILE A 84 -11.40 -4.66 2.16
CA ILE A 84 -12.68 -4.10 2.63
C ILE A 84 -13.71 -3.97 1.52
N HIS A 85 -13.23 -3.85 0.27
CA HIS A 85 -14.04 -3.76 -0.95
C HIS A 85 -14.20 -5.09 -1.69
N GLY A 86 -13.69 -6.19 -1.11
CA GLY A 86 -13.81 -7.52 -1.71
C GLY A 86 -12.99 -7.69 -3.00
N ILE A 87 -12.06 -6.77 -3.28
CA ILE A 87 -11.23 -6.81 -4.48
C ILE A 87 -10.11 -7.82 -4.25
N GLY A 88 -10.14 -8.90 -5.03
CA GLY A 88 -9.13 -9.95 -4.99
C GLY A 88 -7.87 -9.59 -5.81
N PRO A 89 -6.76 -10.33 -5.63
CA PRO A 89 -5.52 -10.09 -6.39
C PRO A 89 -5.71 -10.12 -7.91
N GLN A 90 -6.44 -11.12 -8.43
CA GLN A 90 -6.67 -11.26 -9.87
C GLN A 90 -7.50 -10.09 -10.43
N GLU A 91 -8.59 -9.73 -9.74
CA GLU A 91 -9.44 -8.60 -10.14
C GLU A 91 -8.65 -7.29 -10.16
N PHE A 92 -7.80 -7.08 -9.15
CA PHE A 92 -6.92 -5.92 -9.08
C PHE A 92 -5.90 -5.90 -10.22
N GLU A 93 -5.25 -7.03 -10.51
CA GLU A 93 -4.26 -7.14 -11.59
C GLU A 93 -4.89 -6.89 -12.98
N ASP A 94 -6.07 -7.45 -13.23
CA ASP A 94 -6.82 -7.21 -14.47
C ASP A 94 -7.17 -5.72 -14.62
N ALA A 95 -7.64 -5.09 -13.54
CA ALA A 95 -7.94 -3.66 -13.51
C ALA A 95 -6.68 -2.79 -13.72
N TYR A 96 -5.57 -3.16 -13.10
CA TYR A 96 -4.27 -2.51 -13.29
C TYR A 96 -3.81 -2.59 -14.75
N ASN A 97 -3.80 -3.78 -15.34
CA ASN A 97 -3.36 -4.00 -16.73
C ASN A 97 -4.23 -3.22 -17.72
N LYS A 98 -5.54 -3.21 -17.52
CA LYS A 98 -6.47 -2.40 -18.31
C LYS A 98 -6.13 -0.91 -18.20
N LYS A 99 -5.92 -0.39 -16.97
CA LYS A 99 -5.58 1.01 -16.75
C LYS A 99 -4.21 1.36 -17.33
N HIS A 100 -3.24 0.47 -17.21
CA HIS A 100 -1.89 0.62 -17.73
C HIS A 100 -1.88 0.74 -19.25
N GLY A 101 -2.62 -0.14 -19.96
CA GLY A 101 -2.78 -0.05 -21.42
C GLY A 101 -3.32 1.31 -21.88
N ILE A 102 -4.35 1.84 -21.20
CA ILE A 102 -4.91 3.18 -21.49
C ILE A 102 -3.86 4.27 -21.32
N VAL A 103 -2.98 4.17 -20.31
CA VAL A 103 -1.91 5.14 -20.10
C VAL A 103 -0.86 5.05 -21.22
N LEU A 104 -0.46 3.84 -21.61
CA LEU A 104 0.48 3.64 -22.71
C LEU A 104 -0.07 4.17 -24.03
N ASP A 105 -1.36 3.98 -24.31
CA ASP A 105 -2.01 4.56 -25.48
C ASP A 105 -1.95 6.09 -25.51
N ARG A 106 -2.15 6.74 -24.36
CA ARG A 106 -2.05 8.20 -24.23
C ARG A 106 -0.63 8.71 -24.47
N LEU A 107 0.36 8.05 -23.86
CA LEU A 107 1.77 8.41 -24.05
C LEU A 107 2.18 8.30 -25.53
N ARG A 108 1.74 7.23 -26.21
CA ARG A 108 1.95 7.07 -27.66
C ARG A 108 1.31 8.18 -28.49
N GLN A 109 0.11 8.64 -28.12
CA GLN A 109 -0.57 9.75 -28.80
C GLN A 109 0.14 11.10 -28.56
N GLU A 110 0.81 11.25 -27.41
CA GLU A 110 1.60 12.42 -27.05
C GLU A 110 3.04 12.38 -27.63
N GLY A 111 3.43 11.30 -28.30
CA GLY A 111 4.75 11.14 -28.91
C GLY A 111 5.88 10.87 -27.92
N LEU A 112 5.55 10.36 -26.73
CA LEU A 112 6.49 9.95 -25.67
C LEU A 112 6.85 8.47 -25.75
#